data_AF-A0A812TZI4-F1
#
_entry.id   AF-A0A812TZI4-F1
#
_cell.length_a   1.000
_cell.length_b   1.000
_cell.length_c   1.000
_cell.angle_alpha   90.00
_cell.angle_beta   90.00
_cell.angle_gamma   90.00
#
_symmetry.space_group_name_H-M   'P 1'
#
loop_
_entity.id
_entity.type
_entity.pdbx_description
1 polymer ?
#
loop_
_entity_poly.entity_id
_entity_poly.type
_entity_poly.pdbx_seq_one_letter_code
_entity_poly.pdbx_strand_id
1 'polypeptide(L)'
;VWVHRGVASRAPCREPCRELGPGCNTTLLDPEVDLLITEEGWGLSSANWIIRQSTWSMKFLHDALTAAHVELQLFGDQDAMILHLMNRQSLEAIQPGTGTGKADPIDRHAAVVPQFELNAYDALNALTMDCDAFVEGDLLVTFPQCKDAEGCNDVFELAADYAKDAKKQLPVDSGAWWQRRETVPTWA
;
A
#
# COMPACT_ATOMS: atom_id res chain seq x y z
N VAL A 1 -0.75 11.00 9.69
CA VAL A 1 0.72 10.81 9.57
C VAL A 1 1.33 10.79 10.96
N TRP A 2 1.77 9.62 11.42
CA TRP A 2 2.44 9.48 12.72
C TRP A 2 3.89 9.95 12.57
N VAL A 3 4.25 11.06 13.22
CA VAL A 3 5.62 11.58 13.19
C VAL A 3 6.35 11.08 14.44
N HIS A 4 7.34 10.22 14.25
CA HIS A 4 8.19 9.71 15.32
C HIS A 4 9.05 10.86 15.89
N ARG A 5 8.68 11.41 17.05
CA ARG A 5 9.35 12.59 17.67
C ARG A 5 10.68 12.27 18.39
N GLY A 6 11.40 11.22 17.97
CA GLY A 6 12.36 10.56 18.85
C GLY A 6 13.84 10.54 18.46
N VAL A 7 14.24 10.86 17.23
CA VAL A 7 15.65 10.64 16.81
C VAL A 7 16.20 11.88 16.12
N ALA A 8 17.38 12.31 16.59
CA ALA A 8 18.17 13.38 15.99
C ALA A 8 18.24 13.21 14.46
N SER A 9 17.95 14.30 13.76
CA SER A 9 17.64 14.39 12.33
C SER A 9 18.54 13.55 11.42
N ARG A 10 18.09 12.36 11.04
CA ARG A 10 18.32 11.88 9.67
C ARG A 10 17.22 12.48 8.82
N ALA A 11 17.58 13.08 7.68
CA ALA A 11 16.59 13.42 6.68
C ALA A 11 15.83 12.12 6.34
N PRO A 12 14.49 12.15 6.25
CA PRO A 12 13.73 10.95 5.95
C PRO A 12 14.20 10.42 4.59
N CYS A 13 14.30 9.09 4.46
CA CYS A 13 14.82 8.49 3.23
C CYS A 13 13.92 8.73 2.01
N ARG A 14 12.66 9.09 2.27
CA ARG A 14 11.68 9.63 1.33
C ARG A 14 11.08 10.88 1.94
N GLU A 15 10.81 11.91 1.15
CA GLU A 15 10.07 13.07 1.67
C GLU A 15 8.63 12.63 1.94
N PRO A 16 8.15 12.71 3.20
CA PRO A 16 6.76 12.37 3.49
C PRO A 16 5.84 13.36 2.78
N CYS A 17 4.64 12.91 2.42
CA CYS A 17 3.66 13.77 1.78
C CYS A 17 3.27 14.94 2.69
N ARG A 18 3.86 16.12 2.43
CA ARG A 18 3.66 17.35 3.20
C ARG A 18 2.89 18.42 2.43
N GLU A 19 3.04 18.45 1.11
CA GLU A 19 2.44 19.47 0.24
C GLU A 19 1.81 18.83 -1.00
N LEU A 20 0.82 19.52 -1.56
CA LEU A 20 0.13 19.13 -2.78
C LEU A 20 1.10 19.02 -3.96
N GLY A 21 1.20 17.83 -4.56
CA GLY A 21 2.09 17.58 -5.69
C GLY A 21 1.83 16.25 -6.38
N PRO A 22 2.54 15.94 -7.48
CA PRO A 22 2.49 14.63 -8.11
C PRO A 22 2.92 13.57 -7.09
N GLY A 23 2.00 12.70 -6.68
CA GLY A 23 2.24 11.66 -5.66
C GLY A 23 1.74 11.97 -4.25
N CYS A 24 1.26 13.18 -3.95
CA CYS A 24 0.68 13.52 -2.64
C CYS A 24 -0.69 14.18 -2.79
N ASN A 25 -1.75 13.42 -2.50
CA ASN A 25 -3.14 13.84 -2.70
C ASN A 25 -3.79 14.36 -1.39
N THR A 26 -4.48 15.50 -1.45
CA THR A 26 -5.23 16.07 -0.31
C THR A 26 -6.50 15.31 0.06
N THR A 27 -6.95 14.36 -0.77
CA THR A 27 -8.08 13.47 -0.40
C THR A 27 -7.84 12.75 0.92
N LEU A 28 -6.59 12.54 1.34
CA LEU A 28 -6.28 11.96 2.65
C LEU A 28 -6.81 12.75 3.86
N LEU A 29 -7.11 14.04 3.68
CA LEU A 29 -7.67 14.91 4.71
C LEU A 29 -9.16 15.16 4.53
N ASP A 30 -9.79 14.55 3.52
CA ASP A 30 -11.22 14.70 3.29
C ASP A 30 -12.00 13.98 4.41
N PRO A 31 -12.92 14.67 5.12
CA PRO A 31 -13.73 14.04 6.15
C PRO A 31 -14.64 12.92 5.62
N GLU A 32 -14.98 12.91 4.33
CA GLU A 32 -15.75 11.86 3.66
C GLU A 32 -14.94 10.59 3.37
N VAL A 33 -13.60 10.65 3.41
CA VAL A 33 -12.75 9.48 3.19
C VAL A 33 -12.77 8.56 4.41
N ASP A 34 -13.26 7.35 4.17
CA ASP A 34 -13.38 6.26 5.12
C ASP A 34 -12.33 5.16 4.87
N LEU A 35 -11.77 5.04 3.67
CA LEU A 35 -10.79 4.01 3.30
C LEU A 35 -9.50 4.64 2.75
N LEU A 36 -8.36 4.28 3.32
CA LEU A 36 -7.05 4.51 2.74
C LEU A 36 -6.53 3.17 2.22
N ILE A 37 -6.27 3.09 0.92
CA ILE A 37 -5.78 1.88 0.26
C ILE A 37 -4.49 2.20 -0.50
N THR A 38 -3.51 1.30 -0.44
CA THR A 38 -2.24 1.47 -1.16
C THR A 38 -2.42 1.15 -2.64
N GLU A 39 -1.88 2.00 -3.51
CA GLU A 39 -1.52 1.59 -4.87
C GLU A 39 -0.08 1.10 -4.88
N GLU A 40 0.11 -0.01 -5.57
CA GLU A 40 1.39 -0.64 -5.86
C GLU A 40 1.51 -0.63 -7.38
N GLY A 41 2.71 -0.64 -7.97
CA GLY A 41 2.94 -0.41 -9.42
C GLY A 41 2.16 -1.28 -10.43
N TRP A 42 1.31 -2.20 -9.95
CA TRP A 42 0.42 -3.08 -10.70
C TRP A 42 -1.08 -2.94 -10.33
N GLY A 43 -1.47 -2.10 -9.37
CA GLY A 43 -2.86 -1.85 -8.97
C GLY A 43 -3.07 -1.53 -7.49
N LEU A 44 -4.34 -1.47 -7.07
CA LEU A 44 -4.69 -1.33 -5.64
C LEU A 44 -4.40 -2.63 -4.89
N SER A 45 -3.90 -2.51 -3.66
CA SER A 45 -3.54 -3.63 -2.81
C SER A 45 -4.38 -3.67 -1.54
N SER A 46 -4.93 -4.85 -1.22
CA SER A 46 -5.63 -5.10 0.05
C SER A 46 -4.71 -5.62 1.15
N ALA A 47 -3.40 -5.71 0.89
CA ALA A 47 -2.44 -6.18 1.89
C ALA A 47 -2.31 -5.19 3.06
N ASN A 48 -2.32 -3.89 2.77
CA ASN A 48 -2.19 -2.83 3.77
C ASN A 48 -3.18 -1.69 3.47
N TRP A 49 -4.13 -1.49 4.37
CA TRP A 49 -5.16 -0.46 4.24
C TRP A 49 -5.61 -0.02 5.63
N ILE A 50 -6.20 1.17 5.69
CA ILE A 50 -6.78 1.73 6.92
C ILE A 50 -8.22 2.06 6.62
N ILE A 51 -9.14 1.59 7.46
CA ILE A 51 -10.56 1.91 7.34
C ILE A 51 -11.08 2.57 8.62
N ARG A 52 -11.87 3.62 8.43
CA ARG A 52 -12.64 4.26 9.49
C ARG A 52 -13.90 3.44 9.74
N GLN A 53 -14.28 3.29 11.01
CA GLN A 53 -15.60 2.76 11.34
C GLN A 53 -16.68 3.79 10.95
N SER A 54 -17.52 3.45 9.97
CA SER A 54 -18.61 4.26 9.48
C SER A 54 -19.73 3.37 8.93
N THR A 55 -20.91 3.94 8.67
CA THR A 55 -21.98 3.19 8.00
C THR A 55 -21.58 2.74 6.60
N TRP A 56 -20.79 3.57 5.89
CA TRP A 56 -20.26 3.22 4.58
C TRP A 56 -19.29 2.05 4.66
N SER A 57 -18.32 2.06 5.59
CA SER A 57 -17.32 1.00 5.67
C SER A 57 -17.91 -0.37 6.02
N MET A 58 -18.91 -0.42 6.90
CA MET A 58 -19.62 -1.67 7.20
C MET A 58 -20.32 -2.22 5.95
N LYS A 59 -20.98 -1.36 5.17
CA LYS A 59 -21.63 -1.76 3.92
C LYS A 59 -20.61 -2.24 2.90
N PHE A 60 -19.53 -1.47 2.70
CA PHE A 60 -18.45 -1.80 1.79
C PHE A 60 -17.84 -3.18 2.09
N LEU A 61 -17.49 -3.44 3.36
CA LEU A 61 -16.93 -4.73 3.78
C LEU A 61 -17.92 -5.88 3.59
N HIS A 62 -19.20 -5.68 3.89
CA HIS A 62 -20.24 -6.68 3.66
C HIS A 62 -20.37 -7.04 2.18
N ASP A 63 -20.39 -6.02 1.32
CA ASP A 63 -20.52 -6.21 -0.13
C ASP A 63 -19.27 -6.90 -0.70
N ALA A 64 -18.07 -6.45 -0.34
CA ALA A 64 -16.82 -7.07 -0.78
C ALA A 64 -16.70 -8.53 -0.30
N LEU A 65 -17.09 -8.83 0.95
CA LEU A 65 -17.10 -10.20 1.46
C LEU A 65 -18.09 -11.08 0.68
N THR A 66 -19.27 -10.54 0.39
CA THR A 66 -20.30 -11.22 -0.40
C THR A 66 -19.80 -11.50 -1.82
N ALA A 67 -19.16 -10.52 -2.47
CA ALA A 67 -18.58 -10.70 -3.78
C ALA A 67 -17.52 -11.81 -3.79
N ALA A 68 -16.55 -11.76 -2.87
CA ALA A 68 -15.46 -12.74 -2.81
C ALA A 68 -15.95 -14.18 -2.49
N HIS A 69 -16.92 -14.34 -1.59
CA HIS A 69 -17.27 -15.66 -1.06
C HIS A 69 -18.55 -16.27 -1.64
N VAL A 70 -19.46 -15.45 -2.16
CA VAL A 70 -20.77 -15.90 -2.62
C VAL A 70 -20.91 -15.75 -4.13
N GLU A 71 -20.61 -14.57 -4.66
CA GLU A 71 -20.90 -14.24 -6.06
C GLU A 71 -19.78 -14.66 -7.02
N LEU A 72 -18.53 -14.45 -6.63
CA LEU A 72 -17.34 -14.62 -7.47
C LEU A 72 -16.28 -15.46 -6.74
N GLN A 73 -16.50 -16.77 -6.67
CA GLN A 73 -15.66 -17.70 -5.88
C GLN A 73 -14.17 -17.78 -6.27
N LEU A 74 -13.77 -17.18 -7.38
CA LEU A 74 -12.36 -17.09 -7.80
C LEU A 74 -11.69 -15.77 -7.38
N PHE A 75 -12.46 -14.82 -6.86
CA PHE A 75 -11.94 -13.52 -6.42
C PHE A 75 -11.33 -13.65 -5.03
N GLY A 76 -10.12 -13.12 -4.90
CA GLY A 76 -9.58 -12.79 -3.58
C GLY A 76 -10.31 -11.59 -2.97
N ASP A 77 -9.99 -11.29 -1.72
CA ASP A 77 -10.43 -10.07 -1.04
C ASP A 77 -10.04 -8.81 -1.83
N GLN A 78 -8.82 -8.80 -2.40
CA GLN A 78 -8.35 -7.67 -3.22
C GLN A 78 -9.22 -7.44 -4.45
N ASP A 79 -9.53 -8.49 -5.20
CA ASP A 79 -10.36 -8.39 -6.42
C ASP A 79 -11.76 -7.88 -6.10
N ALA A 80 -12.34 -8.36 -4.99
CA ALA A 80 -13.65 -7.91 -4.53
C ALA A 80 -13.63 -6.45 -4.09
N MET A 81 -12.58 -6.02 -3.37
CA MET A 81 -12.43 -4.61 -3.00
C MET A 81 -12.31 -3.73 -4.26
N ILE A 82 -11.48 -4.08 -5.23
CA ILE A 82 -11.32 -3.34 -6.48
C ILE A 82 -12.64 -3.25 -7.25
N LEU A 83 -13.40 -4.34 -7.33
CA LEU A 83 -14.71 -4.37 -7.98
C LEU A 83 -15.65 -3.30 -7.41
N HIS A 84 -15.72 -3.20 -6.07
CA HIS A 84 -16.60 -2.25 -5.40
C HIS A 84 -16.07 -0.82 -5.40
N LEU A 85 -14.74 -0.63 -5.37
CA LEU A 85 -14.13 0.70 -5.37
C LEU A 85 -14.11 1.36 -6.74
N MET A 86 -13.87 0.59 -7.82
CA MET A 86 -13.59 1.15 -9.14
C MET A 86 -14.61 0.76 -10.19
N ASN A 87 -14.85 -0.54 -10.35
CA ASN A 87 -15.62 -1.05 -11.48
C ASN A 87 -17.10 -0.66 -11.37
N ARG A 88 -17.67 -0.75 -10.17
CA ARG A 88 -19.07 -0.36 -9.95
C ARG A 88 -19.30 1.13 -10.18
N GLN A 89 -18.40 1.97 -9.67
CA GLN A 89 -18.45 3.42 -9.88
C GLN A 89 -18.30 3.78 -11.37
N SER A 90 -17.35 3.13 -12.05
CA SER A 90 -17.16 3.31 -13.49
C SER A 90 -18.39 2.88 -14.31
N LEU A 91 -19.06 1.78 -13.93
CA LEU A 91 -20.29 1.31 -14.57
C LEU A 91 -21.49 2.23 -14.31
N GLU A 92 -21.55 2.89 -13.15
CA GLU A 92 -22.59 3.88 -12.82
C GLU A 92 -22.35 5.22 -13.53
N ALA A 93 -21.08 5.62 -13.72
CA ALA A 93 -20.71 6.86 -14.40
C ALA A 93 -21.01 6.87 -15.91
N ILE A 94 -21.11 5.70 -16.55
CA ILE A 94 -21.46 5.56 -17.98
C ILE A 94 -22.97 5.46 -18.24
N GLN A 95 -23.82 5.39 -17.21
CA GLN A 95 -25.26 5.28 -17.40
C GLN A 95 -25.87 6.59 -17.95
N PRO A 96 -26.75 6.52 -18.97
CA PRO A 96 -27.36 7.72 -19.53
C PRO A 96 -28.19 8.48 -18.49
N GLY A 97 -27.83 9.74 -18.22
CA GLY A 97 -28.59 10.64 -17.34
C GLY A 97 -27.94 10.96 -16.00
N THR A 98 -26.80 10.33 -15.65
CA THR A 98 -26.10 10.61 -14.38
C THR A 98 -25.14 11.81 -14.47
N GLY A 99 -24.78 12.28 -15.68
CA GLY A 99 -24.03 13.53 -15.88
C GLY A 99 -22.58 13.53 -15.35
N THR A 100 -22.08 12.39 -14.87
CA THR A 100 -20.80 12.24 -14.17
C THR A 100 -19.65 11.82 -15.09
N GLY A 101 -19.68 12.17 -16.38
CA GLY A 101 -18.67 11.76 -17.38
C GLY A 101 -17.21 12.20 -17.15
N LYS A 102 -16.88 12.67 -15.95
CA LYS A 102 -15.53 13.01 -15.44
C LYS A 102 -15.33 12.64 -13.97
N ALA A 103 -16.22 11.85 -13.34
CA ALA A 103 -16.01 11.43 -11.97
C ALA A 103 -14.79 10.51 -11.89
N ASP A 104 -13.97 10.70 -10.85
CA ASP A 104 -12.90 9.76 -10.50
C ASP A 104 -13.49 8.34 -10.50
N PRO A 105 -12.87 7.36 -11.19
CA PRO A 105 -13.38 6.00 -11.18
C PRO A 105 -13.37 5.39 -9.78
N ILE A 106 -12.63 5.95 -8.82
CA ILE A 106 -12.57 5.49 -7.43
C ILE A 106 -13.71 6.07 -6.61
N ASP A 107 -14.34 5.24 -5.77
CA ASP A 107 -15.37 5.66 -4.80
C ASP A 107 -14.86 6.82 -3.94
N ARG A 108 -15.67 7.88 -3.79
CA ARG A 108 -15.31 9.09 -3.03
C ARG A 108 -14.95 8.84 -1.57
N HIS A 109 -15.40 7.73 -0.99
CA HIS A 109 -15.03 7.34 0.38
C HIS A 109 -13.65 6.68 0.46
N ALA A 110 -12.99 6.45 -0.67
CA ALA A 110 -11.65 5.89 -0.72
C ALA A 110 -10.63 6.93 -1.22
N ALA A 111 -9.44 6.90 -0.62
CA ALA A 111 -8.28 7.61 -1.11
C ALA A 111 -7.13 6.62 -1.31
N VAL A 112 -6.45 6.78 -2.44
CA VAL A 112 -5.25 6.03 -2.76
C VAL A 112 -4.06 6.71 -2.10
N VAL A 113 -3.33 5.96 -1.28
CA VAL A 113 -2.03 6.37 -0.78
C VAL A 113 -0.92 5.73 -1.63
N PRO A 114 0.20 6.43 -1.86
CA PRO A 114 1.39 5.81 -2.43
C PRO A 114 1.83 4.63 -1.57
N GLN A 115 2.36 3.59 -2.22
CA GLN A 115 2.89 2.41 -1.54
C GLN A 115 3.76 2.81 -0.33
N PHE A 116 4.81 3.61 -0.56
CA PHE A 116 5.81 3.98 0.44
C PHE A 116 5.30 4.65 1.73
N GLU A 117 4.07 5.17 1.76
CA GLU A 117 3.48 5.77 2.97
C GLU A 117 2.96 4.71 3.96
N LEU A 118 2.54 3.54 3.47
CA LEU A 118 1.98 2.47 4.31
C LEU A 118 2.65 1.12 4.13
N ASN A 119 3.31 0.88 3.01
CA ASN A 119 3.83 -0.42 2.61
C ASN A 119 5.16 -0.28 1.87
N ALA A 120 6.00 -1.30 1.94
CA ALA A 120 7.12 -1.46 1.05
C ALA A 120 7.41 -2.94 0.89
N TYR A 121 7.96 -3.34 -0.26
CA TYR A 121 8.28 -4.73 -0.50
C TYR A 121 9.75 -5.05 -0.22
N ASP A 122 10.03 -6.32 0.06
CA ASP A 122 11.41 -6.78 0.00
C ASP A 122 11.98 -6.55 -1.40
N ALA A 123 13.31 -6.39 -1.46
CA ALA A 123 13.99 -5.97 -2.69
C ALA A 123 13.77 -6.92 -3.88
N LEU A 124 13.51 -8.21 -3.64
CA LEU A 124 13.28 -9.16 -4.73
C LEU A 124 11.88 -8.97 -5.31
N ASN A 125 10.85 -8.89 -4.46
CA ASN A 125 9.48 -8.66 -4.91
C ASN A 125 9.30 -7.26 -5.50
N ALA A 126 9.94 -6.25 -4.92
CA ALA A 126 9.96 -4.91 -5.49
C ALA A 126 10.54 -4.89 -6.92
N LEU A 127 11.64 -5.61 -7.14
CA LEU A 127 12.27 -5.73 -8.46
C LEU A 127 11.38 -6.46 -9.47
N THR A 128 10.73 -7.55 -9.08
CA THR A 128 9.91 -8.35 -9.99
C THR A 128 8.57 -7.69 -10.32
N MET A 129 8.06 -6.86 -9.42
CA MET A 129 6.76 -6.18 -9.53
C MET A 129 6.88 -4.71 -9.94
N ASP A 130 8.10 -4.24 -10.23
CA ASP A 130 8.42 -2.86 -10.60
C ASP A 130 7.81 -1.82 -9.64
N CYS A 131 8.05 -2.00 -8.34
CA CYS A 131 7.48 -1.16 -7.30
C CYS A 131 8.50 -0.81 -6.21
N ASP A 132 8.06 -0.09 -5.18
CA ASP A 132 8.94 0.44 -4.14
C ASP A 132 9.51 -0.67 -3.26
N ALA A 133 10.84 -0.81 -3.30
CA ALA A 133 11.57 -1.56 -2.30
C ALA A 133 11.59 -0.80 -0.97
N PHE A 134 11.68 -1.55 0.12
CA PHE A 134 11.83 -0.97 1.45
C PHE A 134 13.12 -0.14 1.57
N VAL A 135 13.05 0.92 2.36
CA VAL A 135 14.18 1.79 2.74
C VAL A 135 14.14 2.07 4.24
N GLU A 136 15.25 2.61 4.77
CA GLU A 136 15.31 3.02 6.18
C GLU A 136 14.20 4.04 6.50
N GLY A 137 13.38 3.71 7.49
CA GLY A 137 12.28 4.55 7.96
C GLY A 137 10.90 4.21 7.40
N ASP A 138 10.80 3.21 6.53
CA ASP A 138 9.48 2.70 6.08
C ASP A 138 8.70 2.09 7.26
N LEU A 139 7.37 2.26 7.22
CA LEU A 139 6.48 1.89 8.31
C LEU A 139 6.23 0.38 8.38
N LEU A 140 5.92 -0.24 7.24
CA LEU A 140 5.65 -1.67 7.10
C LEU A 140 6.47 -2.23 5.94
N VAL A 141 6.92 -3.47 6.09
CA VAL A 141 7.56 -4.24 5.02
C VAL A 141 6.73 -5.50 4.81
N THR A 142 6.29 -5.72 3.58
CA THR A 142 5.49 -6.88 3.17
C THR A 142 6.30 -7.81 2.29
N PHE A 143 6.10 -9.12 2.48
CA PHE A 143 6.82 -10.20 1.79
C PHE A 143 5.83 -11.05 0.97
N PRO A 144 5.26 -10.52 -0.13
CA PRO A 144 4.07 -11.08 -0.77
C PRO A 144 4.26 -12.50 -1.33
N GLN A 145 5.48 -12.89 -1.72
CA GLN A 145 5.77 -14.24 -2.22
C GLN A 145 6.20 -15.23 -1.13
N CYS A 146 6.28 -14.78 0.12
CA CYS A 146 6.57 -15.68 1.23
C CYS A 146 5.32 -16.47 1.63
N LYS A 147 5.11 -17.62 0.97
CA LYS A 147 3.99 -18.53 1.26
C LYS A 147 4.30 -19.57 2.33
N ASP A 148 5.58 -19.80 2.59
CA ASP A 148 6.07 -20.74 3.60
C ASP A 148 6.84 -19.97 4.67
N ALA A 149 6.31 -19.97 5.89
CA ALA A 149 6.90 -19.26 7.01
C ALA A 149 8.30 -19.80 7.34
N GLU A 150 8.52 -21.11 7.26
CA GLU A 150 9.80 -21.72 7.60
C GLU A 150 10.90 -21.27 6.64
N GLY A 151 10.60 -21.22 5.34
CA GLY A 151 11.51 -20.75 4.31
C GLY A 151 11.87 -19.26 4.36
N CYS A 152 11.07 -18.43 5.05
CA CYS A 152 11.31 -16.98 5.13
C CYS A 152 11.68 -16.47 6.52
N ASN A 153 11.78 -17.36 7.52
CA ASN A 153 12.06 -16.97 8.90
C ASN A 153 13.29 -16.06 9.01
N ASP A 154 14.37 -16.37 8.27
CA ASP A 154 15.58 -15.55 8.27
C ASP A 154 15.29 -14.09 7.88
N VAL A 155 14.41 -13.87 6.90
CA VAL A 155 14.04 -12.52 6.43
C VAL A 155 13.13 -11.82 7.44
N PHE A 156 12.21 -12.56 8.07
CA PHE A 156 11.36 -12.02 9.13
C PHE A 156 12.14 -11.65 10.39
N GLU A 157 13.08 -12.50 10.81
CA GLU A 157 13.99 -12.23 11.93
C GLU A 157 14.85 -11.00 11.65
N LEU A 158 15.33 -10.85 10.42
CA LEU A 158 16.12 -9.70 9.99
C LEU A 158 15.32 -8.39 10.05
N ALA A 159 14.08 -8.40 9.56
CA ALA A 159 13.17 -7.26 9.65
C ALA A 159 12.83 -6.92 11.11
N ALA A 160 12.57 -7.95 11.93
CA ALA A 160 12.28 -7.79 13.36
C ALA A 160 13.47 -7.25 14.16
N ASP A 161 14.68 -7.69 13.82
CA ASP A 161 15.92 -7.20 14.41
C ASP A 161 16.18 -5.74 14.06
N TYR A 162 15.99 -5.37 12.79
CA TYR A 162 16.11 -3.99 12.33
C TYR A 162 15.11 -3.06 13.02
N ALA A 163 13.86 -3.51 13.20
CA ALA A 163 12.83 -2.76 13.91
C ALA A 163 13.19 -2.52 15.39
N LYS A 164 13.90 -3.44 16.04
CA LYS A 164 14.35 -3.30 17.44
C LYS A 164 15.60 -2.44 17.58
N ASP A 165 16.55 -2.59 16.67
CA ASP A 165 17.80 -1.85 16.67
C ASP A 165 18.29 -1.58 15.23
N ALA A 166 17.90 -0.42 14.70
CA ALA A 166 18.31 0.03 13.38
C ALA A 166 19.83 0.27 13.24
N LYS A 167 20.60 0.23 14.35
CA LYS A 167 22.07 0.33 14.34
C LYS A 167 22.76 -1.03 14.42
N LYS A 168 22.01 -2.11 14.62
CA LYS A 168 22.54 -3.48 14.64
C LYS A 168 23.23 -3.75 13.32
N GLN A 169 24.51 -4.11 13.37
CA GLN A 169 25.22 -4.60 12.19
C GLN A 169 24.63 -5.96 11.81
N LEU A 170 23.98 -5.99 10.66
CA LEU A 170 23.44 -7.21 10.09
C LEU A 170 24.59 -7.97 9.37
N PRO A 171 24.56 -9.32 9.35
CA PRO A 171 25.55 -10.10 8.62
C PRO A 171 25.70 -9.65 7.15
N VAL A 172 26.92 -9.71 6.61
CA VAL A 172 27.22 -9.31 5.22
C VAL A 172 26.41 -10.16 4.23
N ASP A 173 26.15 -11.41 4.60
CA ASP A 173 25.41 -12.40 3.81
C ASP A 173 23.89 -12.30 4.00
N SER A 174 23.39 -11.43 4.90
CA SER A 174 21.96 -11.14 5.05
C SER A 174 21.35 -10.45 3.83
N GLY A 175 22.11 -10.37 2.74
CA GLY A 175 21.87 -9.53 1.61
C GLY A 175 22.06 -8.07 2.02
N ALA A 176 22.79 -7.33 1.23
CA ALA A 176 22.66 -5.89 1.18
C ALA A 176 21.23 -5.49 0.70
N TRP A 177 20.14 -5.89 1.37
CA TRP A 177 18.76 -5.62 0.93
C TRP A 177 18.45 -4.11 1.01
N TRP A 178 19.06 -3.38 1.96
CA TRP A 178 18.94 -1.91 2.12
C TRP A 178 20.12 -1.11 1.52
N GLN A 179 21.21 -1.80 1.13
CA GLN A 179 22.44 -1.17 0.61
C GLN A 179 22.44 -1.00 -0.92
N ARG A 180 21.39 -1.44 -1.64
CA ARG A 180 21.25 -1.24 -3.10
C ARG A 180 20.84 0.17 -3.52
N ARG A 181 21.04 1.21 -2.70
CA ARG A 181 20.89 2.60 -3.17
C ARG A 181 21.77 2.90 -4.38
N GLU A 182 22.87 2.17 -4.58
CA GLU A 182 23.79 2.37 -5.69
C GLU A 182 23.52 1.47 -6.92
N THR A 183 22.56 0.54 -6.85
CA THR A 183 22.32 -0.45 -7.93
C THR A 183 20.86 -0.58 -8.35
N VAL A 184 19.99 0.35 -7.99
CA VAL A 184 18.69 0.48 -8.67
C VAL A 184 18.97 0.94 -10.11
N PRO A 185 18.62 0.17 -11.15
CA PRO A 185 18.77 0.62 -12.52
C PRO A 185 17.92 1.87 -12.72
N THR A 186 18.55 3.02 -12.97
CA THR A 186 17.85 4.18 -13.51
C THR A 186 17.56 3.90 -14.98
N TRP A 187 16.31 3.61 -15.31
CA TRP A 187 15.87 3.61 -16.70
C TRP A 187 15.69 5.06 -17.16
N ALA A 188 16.44 5.43 -18.19
CA ALA A 188 16.38 6.74 -18.85
C ALA A 188 15.29 6.77 -19.93
#